data_AF-A0A929GFK6-F1
#
_entry.id   AF-A0A929GFK6-F1
#
_cell.length_a   1.000
_cell.length_b   1.000
_cell.length_c   1.000
_cell.angle_alpha   90.00
_cell.angle_beta   90.00
_cell.angle_gamma   90.00
#
_symmetry.space_group_name_H-M   'P 1'
#
loop_
_entity.id
_entity.type
_entity.pdbx_description
1 polymer ?
#
loop_
_entity_poly.entity_id
_entity_poly.type
_entity_poly.pdbx_seq_one_letter_code
_entity_poly.pdbx_strand_id
1 'polypeptide(L)'
;MKFSKIYSNKITQFHNIEFNEGLNVVLAEIMDKSKTEKDTHNLGKTLLISIIDFLLLKTISRKAVYFLTKGGFEGQVFFAELKLNSGEYIIIRRGVDNPTKISFKINEYKLDGFQTQLN
;
A
#
# COMPACT_ATOMS: atom_id res chain seq x y z
N MET A 1 -12.26 -6.74 -10.39
CA MET A 1 -11.79 -5.65 -9.51
C MET A 1 -10.39 -5.25 -9.94
N LYS A 2 -10.02 -3.98 -9.83
CA LYS A 2 -8.68 -3.47 -10.18
C LYS A 2 -8.22 -2.47 -9.14
N PHE A 3 -6.91 -2.41 -8.85
CA PHE A 3 -6.35 -1.30 -8.05
C PHE A 3 -6.45 0.01 -8.83
N SER A 4 -6.87 1.06 -8.15
CA SER A 4 -6.86 2.44 -8.64
C SER A 4 -5.76 3.24 -7.93
N LYS A 5 -5.66 3.12 -6.58
CA LYS A 5 -4.66 3.84 -5.78
C LYS A 5 -4.17 2.98 -4.60
N ILE A 6 -2.92 3.17 -4.22
CA ILE A 6 -2.37 2.76 -2.91
C ILE A 6 -1.64 3.95 -2.31
N TYR A 7 -1.96 4.31 -1.07
CA TYR A 7 -1.41 5.51 -0.45
C TYR A 7 -1.37 5.40 1.07
N SER A 8 -0.77 6.40 1.74
CA SER A 8 -0.59 6.37 3.19
C SER A 8 -0.71 7.74 3.84
N ASN A 9 -0.97 7.76 5.16
CA ASN A 9 -0.98 8.98 5.96
C ASN A 9 0.42 9.59 6.20
N LYS A 10 1.52 8.85 6.00
CA LYS A 10 2.89 9.39 6.06
C LYS A 10 3.57 9.35 4.70
N ILE A 11 3.36 10.40 3.91
CA ILE A 11 3.90 10.54 2.55
C ILE A 11 5.43 10.51 2.49
N THR A 12 6.11 10.93 3.55
CA THR A 12 7.58 10.93 3.64
C THR A 12 8.17 9.51 3.73
N GLN A 13 7.37 8.52 4.15
CA GLN A 13 7.80 7.13 4.29
C GLN A 13 7.29 6.22 3.17
N PHE A 14 6.18 6.59 2.53
CA PHE A 14 5.60 5.86 1.41
C PHE A 14 5.05 6.83 0.38
N HIS A 15 5.58 6.76 -0.85
CA HIS A 15 5.06 7.54 -1.96
C HIS A 15 3.73 6.97 -2.43
N ASN A 16 2.75 7.85 -2.64
CA ASN A 16 1.45 7.45 -3.14
C ASN A 16 1.57 6.93 -4.58
N ILE A 17 0.79 5.88 -4.86
CA ILE A 17 0.79 5.18 -6.14
C ILE A 17 -0.61 5.30 -6.73
N GLU A 18 -0.68 5.82 -7.95
CA GLU A 18 -1.86 5.74 -8.80
C GLU A 18 -1.58 4.74 -9.92
N PHE A 19 -2.49 3.79 -10.11
CA PHE A 19 -2.36 2.74 -11.09
C PHE A 19 -2.95 3.19 -12.43
N ASN A 20 -2.26 2.83 -13.51
CA ASN A 20 -2.76 2.97 -14.86
C ASN A 20 -3.71 1.82 -15.20
N GLU A 21 -4.61 2.04 -16.15
CA GLU A 21 -5.37 0.93 -16.75
C GLU A 21 -4.43 0.01 -17.54
N GLY A 22 -4.68 -1.30 -17.49
CA GLY A 22 -3.86 -2.29 -18.16
C GLY A 22 -2.62 -2.70 -17.36
N LEU A 23 -1.44 -2.67 -17.98
CA LEU A 23 -0.20 -3.17 -17.41
C LEU A 23 0.50 -2.09 -16.57
N ASN A 24 0.77 -2.40 -15.30
CA ASN A 24 1.62 -1.60 -14.43
C ASN A 24 2.92 -2.38 -14.18
N VAL A 25 4.07 -1.73 -14.33
CA VAL A 25 5.38 -2.35 -14.16
C VAL A 25 6.10 -1.72 -12.98
N VAL A 26 6.53 -2.54 -12.02
CA VAL A 26 7.33 -2.10 -10.86
C VAL A 26 8.80 -2.39 -11.15
N LEU A 27 9.56 -1.35 -11.46
CA LEU A 27 11.00 -1.43 -11.71
C LEU A 27 11.77 -0.83 -10.53
N ALA A 28 12.98 -1.33 -10.31
CA ALA A 28 13.89 -0.73 -9.35
C ALA A 28 15.30 -0.75 -9.93
N GLU A 29 15.94 0.42 -9.93
CA GLU A 29 17.26 0.64 -10.52
C GLU A 29 18.21 1.21 -9.47
N ILE A 30 19.49 0.82 -9.54
CA ILE A 30 20.55 1.41 -8.70
C ILE A 30 21.10 2.61 -9.45
N MET A 31 20.76 3.82 -8.99
CA MET A 31 21.26 5.06 -9.58
C MET A 31 22.71 5.37 -9.18
N ASP A 32 23.17 4.86 -8.02
CA ASP A 32 24.51 5.11 -7.49
C ASP A 32 25.41 3.88 -7.64
N LYS A 33 26.13 3.82 -8.77
CA LYS A 33 27.05 2.72 -9.10
C LYS A 33 28.26 2.63 -8.16
N SER A 34 28.50 3.61 -7.28
CA SER A 34 29.55 3.55 -6.27
C SER A 34 29.16 2.70 -5.04
N LYS A 35 27.86 2.39 -4.88
CA LYS A 35 27.32 1.57 -3.79
C LYS A 35 26.86 0.19 -4.29
N THR A 36 27.74 -0.52 -4.99
CA THR A 36 27.48 -1.86 -5.53
C THR A 36 27.28 -2.94 -4.48
N GLU A 37 27.62 -2.69 -3.20
CA GLU A 37 27.38 -3.64 -2.11
C GLU A 37 25.92 -3.67 -1.61
N LYS A 38 25.06 -2.73 -2.05
CA LYS A 38 23.63 -2.82 -1.78
C LYS A 38 22.98 -3.70 -2.84
N ASP A 39 22.85 -4.99 -2.52
CA ASP A 39 22.12 -5.97 -3.33
C ASP A 39 20.82 -5.39 -3.92
N THR A 40 20.64 -5.54 -5.23
CA THR A 40 19.44 -5.16 -6.02
C THR A 40 18.11 -5.67 -5.45
N HIS A 41 18.18 -6.62 -4.52
CA HIS A 41 17.06 -7.30 -3.88
C HIS A 41 16.32 -6.44 -2.82
N ASN A 42 16.89 -5.33 -2.33
CA ASN A 42 16.32 -4.54 -1.22
C ASN A 42 15.81 -3.13 -1.59
N LEU A 43 15.45 -2.90 -2.85
CA LEU A 43 14.99 -1.61 -3.36
C LEU A 43 13.49 -1.32 -3.14
N GLY A 44 12.84 -1.97 -2.17
CA GLY A 44 11.43 -1.70 -1.84
C GLY A 44 10.37 -2.44 -2.68
N LYS A 45 10.76 -3.26 -3.66
CA LYS A 45 9.82 -4.08 -4.46
C LYS A 45 9.00 -5.04 -3.58
N THR A 46 9.67 -5.77 -2.69
CA THR A 46 9.04 -6.69 -1.74
C THR A 46 8.14 -5.97 -0.73
N LEU A 47 8.49 -4.71 -0.38
CA LEU A 47 7.65 -3.87 0.47
C LEU A 47 6.31 -3.57 -0.21
N LEU A 48 6.31 -3.17 -1.48
CA LEU A 48 5.07 -2.91 -2.22
C LEU A 48 4.18 -4.16 -2.30
N ILE A 49 4.76 -5.32 -2.60
CA ILE A 49 4.02 -6.60 -2.60
C ILE A 49 3.43 -6.89 -1.21
N SER A 50 4.20 -6.64 -0.14
CA SER A 50 3.74 -6.84 1.24
C SER A 50 2.61 -5.90 1.62
N ILE A 51 2.62 -4.65 1.14
CA ILE A 51 1.55 -3.66 1.35
C ILE A 51 0.29 -4.06 0.56
N ILE A 52 0.43 -4.54 -0.67
CA ILE A 52 -0.71 -5.04 -1.46
C ILE A 52 -1.38 -6.19 -0.71
N ASP A 53 -0.62 -7.19 -0.28
CA ASP A 53 -1.14 -8.33 0.48
C ASP A 53 -1.78 -7.87 1.82
N PHE A 54 -1.14 -6.93 2.51
CA PHE A 54 -1.71 -6.28 3.69
C PHE A 54 -3.07 -5.62 3.40
N LEU A 55 -3.20 -4.88 2.31
CA LEU A 55 -4.45 -4.19 1.97
C LEU A 55 -5.51 -5.17 1.44
N LEU A 56 -5.10 -6.29 0.87
CA LEU A 56 -5.96 -7.43 0.49
C LEU A 56 -6.26 -8.37 1.68
N LEU A 57 -6.32 -7.80 2.89
CA LEU A 57 -6.82 -8.46 4.09
C LEU A 57 -6.00 -9.66 4.57
N LYS A 58 -4.70 -9.74 4.23
CA LYS A 58 -3.81 -10.79 4.75
C LYS A 58 -4.02 -11.03 6.24
N THR A 59 -4.24 -12.29 6.62
CA THR A 59 -4.30 -12.70 8.02
C THR A 59 -2.93 -12.51 8.67
N ILE A 60 -2.89 -11.79 9.79
CA ILE A 60 -1.66 -11.58 10.56
C ILE A 60 -1.79 -12.36 11.86
N SER A 61 -1.25 -13.58 11.84
CA SER A 61 -1.27 -14.49 13.00
C SER A 61 -0.36 -14.03 14.13
N ARG A 62 0.76 -13.37 13.80
CA ARG A 62 1.73 -12.86 14.77
C ARG A 62 2.22 -11.46 14.37
N LYS A 63 1.68 -10.43 15.02
CA LYS A 63 2.07 -9.03 14.79
C LYS A 63 3.57 -8.80 15.03
N ALA A 64 4.18 -9.45 16.02
CA ALA A 64 5.59 -9.23 16.36
C ALA A 64 6.58 -9.62 15.23
N VAL A 65 6.20 -10.51 14.31
CA VAL A 65 7.09 -11.02 13.25
C VAL A 65 6.68 -10.59 11.85
N TYR A 66 5.49 -9.99 11.69
CA TYR A 66 5.04 -9.55 10.38
C TYR A 66 5.81 -8.31 9.93
N PHE A 67 6.25 -8.29 8.68
CA PHE A 67 7.24 -7.33 8.17
C PHE A 67 6.82 -5.86 8.35
N LEU A 68 5.55 -5.53 8.12
CA LEU A 68 5.07 -4.15 8.31
C LEU A 68 4.94 -3.77 9.78
N THR A 69 4.83 -4.74 10.70
CA THR A 69 4.53 -4.51 12.11
C THR A 69 5.71 -4.81 13.06
N LYS A 70 6.85 -5.27 12.52
CA LYS A 70 8.08 -5.57 13.30
C LYS A 70 8.99 -4.36 13.53
N GLY A 71 8.69 -3.21 12.94
CA GLY A 71 9.47 -1.98 13.11
C GLY A 71 9.46 -1.07 11.88
N GLY A 72 9.49 0.25 12.07
CA GLY A 72 9.73 1.25 11.01
C GLY A 72 8.48 1.79 10.31
N PHE A 73 7.29 1.34 10.70
CA PHE A 73 5.99 1.78 10.17
C PHE A 73 4.99 2.09 11.29
N GLU A 74 5.48 2.40 12.49
CA GLU A 74 4.64 2.75 13.65
C GLU A 74 3.74 3.95 13.30
N GLY A 75 2.44 3.87 13.60
CA GLY A 75 1.47 4.92 13.26
C GLY A 75 1.17 5.07 11.76
N GLN A 76 1.73 4.20 10.90
CA GLN A 76 1.41 4.19 9.48
C GLN A 76 0.00 3.59 9.26
N VAL A 77 -0.79 4.26 8.45
CA VAL A 77 -2.08 3.79 7.95
C VAL A 77 -1.99 3.74 6.44
N PHE A 78 -2.28 2.58 5.88
CA PHE A 78 -2.32 2.36 4.44
C PHE A 78 -3.77 2.36 3.96
N PHE A 79 -3.93 2.79 2.72
CA PHE A 79 -5.20 2.87 2.03
C PHE A 79 -5.05 2.23 0.65
N ALA A 80 -6.04 1.44 0.23
CA ALA A 80 -6.19 0.96 -1.13
C ALA A 80 -7.55 1.40 -1.67
N GLU A 81 -7.57 1.97 -2.86
CA GLU A 81 -8.80 2.18 -3.63
C GLU A 81 -8.84 1.13 -4.74
N LEU A 82 -9.93 0.36 -4.80
CA LEU A 82 -10.16 -0.64 -5.84
C LEU A 82 -11.44 -0.32 -6.60
N LYS A 83 -11.36 -0.33 -7.93
CA LYS A 83 -12.53 -0.30 -8.81
C LYS A 83 -13.21 -1.66 -8.80
N LEU A 84 -14.48 -1.68 -8.45
CA LEU A 84 -15.34 -2.87 -8.44
C LEU A 84 -15.84 -3.20 -9.84
N ASN A 85 -16.31 -4.43 -10.02
CA ASN A 85 -16.93 -4.85 -11.29
C ASN A 85 -18.25 -4.10 -11.56
N SER A 86 -18.90 -3.56 -10.51
CA SER A 86 -20.08 -2.70 -10.62
C SER A 86 -19.78 -1.32 -11.19
N GLY A 87 -18.50 -0.91 -11.23
CA GLY A 87 -18.08 0.45 -11.60
C GLY A 87 -17.83 1.37 -10.40
N GLU A 88 -18.37 1.02 -9.22
CA GLU A 88 -18.10 1.69 -7.95
C GLU A 88 -16.65 1.45 -7.48
N TYR A 89 -16.26 2.14 -6.42
CA TYR A 89 -14.94 2.07 -5.81
C TYR A 89 -15.07 1.67 -4.35
N ILE A 90 -14.23 0.74 -3.91
CA ILE A 90 -14.06 0.42 -2.49
C ILE A 90 -12.74 0.98 -2.01
N ILE A 91 -12.76 1.65 -0.87
CA ILE A 91 -11.58 2.08 -0.15
C ILE A 91 -11.39 1.17 1.05
N ILE A 92 -10.22 0.56 1.14
CA ILE A 92 -9.77 -0.23 2.28
C ILE A 92 -8.80 0.63 3.08
N ARG A 93 -9.06 0.80 4.37
CA ARG A 93 -8.17 1.48 5.31
C ARG A 93 -7.67 0.47 6.34
N ARG A 94 -6.34 0.36 6.48
CA ARG A 94 -5.72 -0.58 7.41
C ARG A 94 -4.49 0.03 8.09
N GLY A 95 -4.51 0.07 9.42
CA GLY A 95 -3.42 0.61 10.24
C GLY A 95 -2.42 -0.45 10.66
N VAL A 96 -1.13 -0.12 10.65
CA VAL A 96 -0.05 -1.03 11.08
C VAL A 96 -0.14 -1.32 12.59
N ASP A 97 -0.49 -0.33 13.40
CA ASP A 97 -0.56 -0.50 14.86
C ASP A 97 -1.71 -1.43 15.29
N ASN A 98 -2.79 -1.48 14.52
CA ASN A 98 -3.95 -2.32 14.78
C ASN A 98 -4.32 -3.09 13.50
N PRO A 99 -3.49 -4.06 13.08
CA PRO A 99 -3.58 -4.64 11.75
C PRO A 99 -4.83 -5.51 11.57
N THR A 100 -5.51 -5.91 12.63
CA THR A 100 -6.78 -6.66 12.55
C THR A 100 -8.00 -5.75 12.42
N LYS A 101 -7.87 -4.43 12.68
CA LYS A 101 -8.94 -3.46 12.50
C LYS A 101 -8.89 -2.91 11.07
N ILE A 102 -9.85 -3.34 10.26
CA ILE A 102 -9.95 -2.98 8.85
C ILE A 102 -11.26 -2.22 8.63
N SER A 103 -11.18 -1.11 7.91
CA SER A 103 -12.36 -0.31 7.56
C SER A 103 -12.55 -0.29 6.05
N PHE A 104 -13.82 -0.25 5.62
CA PHE A 104 -14.21 -0.18 4.23
C PHE A 104 -15.13 1.01 4.00
N LYS A 105 -15.04 1.61 2.82
CA LYS A 105 -15.96 2.63 2.34
C LYS A 105 -16.24 2.42 0.87
N ILE A 106 -17.50 2.42 0.46
CA ILE A 106 -17.90 2.34 -0.95
C ILE A 106 -18.21 3.75 -1.44
N ASN A 107 -17.74 4.06 -2.64
CA ASN A 107 -18.01 5.30 -3.35
C ASN A 107 -18.49 5.00 -4.78
N GLU A 108 -19.41 5.79 -5.29
CA GLU A 108 -19.83 5.70 -6.70
C GLU A 108 -18.71 6.11 -7.66
N TYR A 109 -17.89 7.08 -7.26
CA TYR A 109 -16.83 7.65 -8.07
C TYR A 109 -15.45 7.46 -7.42
N LYS A 110 -14.43 7.47 -8.29
CA LYS A 110 -13.03 7.49 -7.88
C LYS A 110 -12.77 8.72 -7.01
N LEU A 111 -12.05 8.57 -5.90
CA LEU A 111 -11.68 9.71 -5.06
C LEU A 111 -10.77 10.66 -5.83
N ASP A 112 -10.95 11.96 -5.60
CA ASP A 112 -9.96 12.96 -6.01
C ASP A 112 -8.74 12.93 -5.07
N GLY A 113 -7.55 12.98 -5.65
CA GLY A 113 -6.29 12.91 -4.92
C GLY A 113 -6.13 11.67 -4.02
N PHE A 114 -5.44 11.83 -2.88
CA PHE A 114 -5.13 10.76 -1.93
C PHE A 114 -5.67 11.10 -0.54
N GLN A 115 -6.97 10.87 -0.33
CA GLN A 115 -7.66 11.31 0.89
C GLN A 115 -7.43 10.35 2.06
N THR A 116 -6.85 10.86 3.15
CA THR A 116 -6.51 10.09 4.36
C THR A 116 -7.48 10.31 5.51
N GLN A 117 -8.27 11.38 5.46
CA GLN A 117 -9.38 11.64 6.39
C GLN A 117 -10.68 11.24 5.72
N LEU A 118 -11.06 9.97 5.91
CA LEU A 118 -12.29 9.41 5.39
C LEU A 118 -13.26 9.24 6.56
N ASN A 119 -14.31 10.05 6.57
CA ASN A 119 -15.46 9.91 7.49
C ASN A 119 -16.32 8.71 7.08
#